data_AF-A0A850NCI5-F1
#
_entry.id   AF-A0A850NCI5-F1
#
_cell.length_a   1.000
_cell.length_b   1.000
_cell.length_c   1.000
_cell.angle_alpha   90.00
_cell.angle_beta   90.00
_cell.angle_gamma   90.00
#
_symmetry.space_group_name_H-M   'P 1'
#
loop_
_entity.id
_entity.type
_entity.pdbx_description
1 polymer ?
#
loop_
_entity_poly.entity_id
_entity_poly.type
_entity_poly.pdbx_seq_one_letter_code
_entity_poly.pdbx_strand_id
1 'polypeptide(L)'
;MFDRSQIIHLIQQDLKHSQLTESLRNLGLDDGGMYSLDLMSLVAQLMQVQPEQMENFAEIYGSYLDKAAEYPVTYLGEHLLPVAEACYARLMDSKED
;
A
#
# COMPACT_ATOMS: atom_id res chain seq x y z
N MET A 1 1.81 -3.17 -20.97
CA MET A 1 1.91 -1.93 -20.18
C MET A 1 0.81 -2.03 -19.13
N PHE A 2 1.14 -2.00 -17.83
CA PHE A 2 0.12 -2.00 -16.79
C PHE A 2 -0.60 -0.64 -16.82
N ASP A 3 -1.93 -0.68 -16.69
CA ASP A 3 -2.74 0.53 -16.59
C ASP A 3 -2.61 1.11 -15.17
N ARG A 4 -2.66 2.45 -15.05
CA ARG A 4 -2.74 3.19 -13.78
C ARG A 4 -3.77 2.56 -12.85
N SER A 5 -4.93 2.19 -13.39
CA SER A 5 -6.01 1.56 -12.63
C SER A 5 -5.58 0.27 -11.95
N GLN A 6 -4.71 -0.53 -12.58
CA GLN A 6 -4.22 -1.80 -12.01
C GLN A 6 -3.23 -1.57 -10.87
N ILE A 7 -2.36 -0.57 -10.98
CA ILE A 7 -1.42 -0.21 -9.90
C ILE A 7 -2.20 0.27 -8.67
N ILE A 8 -3.21 1.12 -8.87
CA ILE A 8 -4.08 1.60 -7.79
C ILE A 8 -4.81 0.42 -7.12
N HIS A 9 -5.35 -0.52 -7.89
CA HIS A 9 -5.99 -1.70 -7.30
C HIS A 9 -5.01 -2.61 -6.55
N LEU A 10 -3.74 -2.72 -6.98
CA LEU A 10 -2.71 -3.44 -6.23
C LEU A 10 -2.44 -2.77 -4.87
N ILE A 11 -2.29 -1.45 -4.86
CA ILE A 11 -2.15 -0.67 -3.62
C ILE A 11 -3.38 -0.89 -2.73
N GLN A 12 -4.60 -0.84 -3.29
CA GLN A 12 -5.82 -1.08 -2.53
C GLN A 12 -5.86 -2.47 -1.88
N GLN A 13 -5.41 -3.53 -2.57
CA GLN A 13 -5.33 -4.86 -1.99
C GLN A 13 -4.31 -4.93 -0.85
N ASP A 14 -3.19 -4.25 -0.98
CA ASP A 14 -2.17 -4.20 0.06
C ASP A 14 -2.67 -3.45 1.31
N LEU A 15 -3.37 -2.31 1.13
CA LEU A 15 -4.04 -1.59 2.21
C LEU A 15 -5.05 -2.48 2.94
N LYS A 16 -5.86 -3.23 2.19
CA LYS A 16 -6.85 -4.15 2.77
C LYS A 16 -6.18 -5.28 3.56
N HIS A 17 -5.07 -5.79 3.05
CA HIS A 17 -4.28 -6.79 3.75
C HIS A 17 -3.64 -6.21 5.03
N SER A 18 -3.11 -4.99 4.98
CA SER A 18 -2.58 -4.27 6.14
C SER A 18 -3.65 -4.04 7.22
N GLN A 19 -4.88 -3.67 6.85
CA GLN A 19 -6.00 -3.60 7.80
C GLN A 19 -6.24 -4.93 8.53
N LEU A 20 -6.18 -6.05 7.80
CA LEU A 20 -6.38 -7.38 8.37
C LEU A 20 -5.26 -7.75 9.34
N THR A 21 -4.00 -7.62 8.93
CA THR A 21 -2.86 -8.00 9.77
C THR A 21 -2.73 -7.11 11.00
N GLU A 22 -3.05 -5.82 10.88
CA GLU A 22 -3.08 -4.90 12.01
C GLU A 22 -4.24 -5.21 12.97
N SER A 23 -5.40 -5.58 12.45
CA SER A 23 -6.52 -6.04 13.29
C SER A 23 -6.16 -7.32 14.06
N LEU A 24 -5.45 -8.26 13.42
CA LEU A 24 -4.95 -9.47 14.09
C LEU A 24 -3.91 -9.14 15.16
N ARG A 25 -2.98 -8.23 14.87
CA ARG A 25 -1.99 -7.72 15.84
C ARG A 25 -2.64 -7.13 17.08
N ASN A 26 -3.67 -6.30 16.90
CA ASN A 26 -4.41 -5.70 18.00
C ASN A 26 -5.16 -6.73 18.87
N LEU A 27 -5.43 -7.92 18.34
CA LEU A 27 -6.01 -9.05 19.07
C LEU A 27 -4.96 -9.99 19.69
N GLY A 28 -3.66 -9.73 19.49
CA GLY A 28 -2.58 -10.63 19.88
C GLY A 28 -2.52 -11.92 19.05
N LEU A 29 -3.05 -11.87 17.82
CA LEU A 29 -3.11 -12.97 16.86
C LEU A 29 -2.17 -12.75 15.65
N ASP A 30 -1.18 -11.87 15.78
CA ASP A 30 -0.18 -11.68 14.73
C ASP A 30 0.92 -12.75 14.76
N ASP A 31 1.72 -12.73 13.72
CA ASP A 31 2.88 -13.60 13.53
C ASP A 31 4.21 -12.82 13.62
N GLY A 32 4.19 -11.61 14.18
CA GLY A 32 5.35 -10.71 14.18
C GLY A 32 5.59 -9.99 12.83
N GLY A 33 4.62 -9.99 11.91
CA GLY A 33 4.72 -9.32 10.62
C GLY A 33 5.30 -10.19 9.50
N MET A 34 5.25 -11.52 9.61
CA MET A 34 5.72 -12.42 8.54
C MET A 34 4.70 -12.53 7.40
N TYR A 35 3.41 -12.32 7.66
CA TYR A 35 2.38 -12.17 6.64
C TYR A 35 2.52 -10.81 5.97
N SER A 36 3.44 -10.72 5.00
CA SER A 36 3.48 -9.65 4.00
C SER A 36 3.25 -10.26 2.62
N LEU A 37 2.52 -9.54 1.76
CA LEU A 37 2.28 -9.98 0.38
C LEU A 37 3.38 -9.51 -0.58
N ASP A 38 4.30 -8.67 -0.10
CA ASP A 38 5.35 -8.02 -0.90
C ASP A 38 4.81 -7.25 -2.13
N LEU A 39 3.56 -6.75 -2.05
CA LEU A 39 2.95 -5.98 -3.13
C LEU A 39 3.64 -4.64 -3.34
N MET A 40 4.20 -4.03 -2.30
CA MET A 40 5.02 -2.82 -2.41
C MET A 40 6.16 -3.00 -3.44
N SER A 41 6.89 -4.12 -3.40
CA SER A 41 7.98 -4.40 -4.34
C SER A 41 7.46 -4.56 -5.78
N LEU A 42 6.29 -5.19 -5.96
CA LEU A 42 5.63 -5.27 -7.27
C LEU A 42 5.20 -3.89 -7.77
N VAL A 43 4.62 -3.04 -6.91
CA VAL A 43 4.24 -1.67 -7.27
C VAL A 43 5.48 -0.86 -7.65
N ALA A 44 6.57 -0.95 -6.89
CA ALA A 44 7.83 -0.28 -7.21
C ALA A 44 8.37 -0.70 -8.58
N GLN A 45 8.34 -1.99 -8.89
CA GLN A 45 8.73 -2.53 -10.19
C GLN A 45 7.84 -2.01 -11.33
N LEU A 46 6.52 -2.05 -11.15
CA LEU A 46 5.55 -1.56 -12.15
C LEU A 46 5.69 -0.06 -12.39
N MET A 47 6.06 0.67 -11.35
CA MET A 47 6.37 2.09 -11.42
C MET A 47 7.79 2.36 -11.92
N GLN A 48 8.66 1.37 -12.10
CA GLN A 48 10.07 1.57 -12.51
C GLN A 48 10.84 2.50 -11.56
N VAL A 49 10.62 2.34 -10.26
CA VAL A 49 11.34 3.08 -9.20
C VAL A 49 12.82 2.73 -9.26
N GLN A 50 13.70 3.74 -9.29
CA GLN A 50 15.15 3.51 -9.29
C GLN A 50 15.64 3.13 -7.89
N PRO A 51 16.74 2.36 -7.76
CA PRO A 51 17.27 1.95 -6.45
C PRO A 51 17.49 3.11 -5.48
N GLU A 52 17.95 4.26 -5.97
CA GLU A 52 18.23 5.45 -5.16
C GLU A 52 16.95 6.11 -4.61
N GLN A 53 15.80 5.83 -5.22
CA GLN A 53 14.49 6.35 -4.81
C GLN A 53 13.73 5.39 -3.87
N MET A 54 14.24 4.17 -3.67
CA MET A 54 13.51 3.10 -2.99
C MET A 54 13.23 3.42 -1.51
N GLU A 55 14.14 4.13 -0.83
CA GLU A 55 13.94 4.53 0.56
C GLU A 55 12.75 5.49 0.70
N ASN A 56 12.73 6.57 -0.08
CA ASN A 56 11.63 7.54 -0.12
C ASN A 56 10.31 6.88 -0.59
N PHE A 57 10.39 6.00 -1.59
CA PHE A 57 9.22 5.22 -2.05
C PHE A 57 8.63 4.39 -0.91
N ALA A 58 9.47 3.65 -0.18
CA ALA A 58 9.04 2.80 0.92
C ALA A 58 8.47 3.61 2.09
N GLU A 59 9.05 4.78 2.40
CA GLU A 59 8.52 5.69 3.42
C GLU A 59 7.12 6.20 3.05
N ILE A 60 6.94 6.70 1.83
CA ILE A 60 5.64 7.16 1.35
C ILE A 60 4.63 6.02 1.38
N TYR A 61 4.97 4.88 0.76
CA TYR A 61 4.07 3.74 0.65
C TYR A 61 3.66 3.20 2.03
N GLY A 62 4.64 3.01 2.93
CA GLY A 62 4.42 2.56 4.31
C GLY A 62 3.49 3.50 5.08
N SER A 63 3.65 4.81 4.94
CA SER A 63 2.76 5.78 5.60
C SER A 63 1.28 5.66 5.20
N TYR A 64 0.99 5.11 4.01
CA TYR A 64 -0.38 4.83 3.58
C TYR A 64 -0.88 3.48 4.08
N LEU A 65 0.00 2.47 4.22
CA LEU A 65 -0.34 1.21 4.89
C LEU A 65 -0.79 1.48 6.33
N ASP A 66 -0.04 2.30 7.07
CA ASP A 66 -0.37 2.66 8.46
C ASP A 66 -1.74 3.36 8.57
N LYS A 67 -2.09 4.22 7.60
CA LYS A 67 -3.39 4.90 7.54
C LYS A 67 -4.56 3.97 7.24
N ALA A 68 -4.33 2.77 6.69
CA ALA A 68 -5.40 1.90 6.27
C ALA A 68 -6.33 1.55 7.45
N ALA A 69 -5.80 1.39 8.66
CA ALA A 69 -6.57 1.09 9.87
C ALA A 69 -7.55 2.21 10.30
N GLU A 70 -7.39 3.44 9.79
CA GLU A 70 -8.29 4.56 10.08
C GLU A 70 -9.62 4.49 9.31
N TYR A 71 -9.73 3.60 8.32
CA TYR A 71 -10.88 3.46 7.44
C TYR A 71 -11.76 2.26 7.80
N PRO A 72 -13.08 2.30 7.52
CA PRO A 72 -13.96 1.16 7.79
C PRO A 72 -13.56 -0.11 7.02
N VAL A 73 -13.50 -1.23 7.75
CA VAL A 73 -13.28 -2.56 7.16
C VAL A 73 -14.56 -3.02 6.44
N THR A 74 -14.41 -3.38 5.17
CA THR A 74 -15.49 -3.82 4.28
C THR A 74 -15.04 -5.00 3.42
N TYR A 75 -15.99 -5.76 2.88
CA TYR A 75 -15.67 -6.92 2.04
C TYR A 75 -14.92 -6.51 0.76
N LEU A 76 -15.32 -5.42 0.11
CA LEU A 76 -14.69 -4.95 -1.13
C LEU A 76 -13.56 -3.96 -0.88
N GLY A 77 -13.45 -3.37 0.32
CA GLY A 77 -12.44 -2.36 0.62
C GLY A 77 -12.71 -1.05 -0.12
N GLU A 78 -13.98 -0.75 -0.43
CA GLU A 78 -14.37 0.41 -1.25
C GLU A 78 -13.92 1.74 -0.65
N HIS A 79 -13.82 1.83 0.69
CA HIS A 79 -13.31 3.01 1.39
C HIS A 79 -11.79 3.20 1.29
N LEU A 80 -11.05 2.16 0.87
CA LEU A 80 -9.60 2.23 0.67
C LEU A 80 -9.22 2.66 -0.75
N LEU A 81 -10.16 2.67 -1.71
CA LEU A 81 -9.87 3.11 -3.06
C LEU A 81 -9.36 4.56 -3.11
N PRO A 82 -9.99 5.55 -2.44
CA PRO A 82 -9.44 6.91 -2.38
C PRO A 82 -8.07 6.99 -1.71
N VAL A 83 -7.79 6.10 -0.74
CA VAL A 83 -6.48 6.03 -0.06
C VAL A 83 -5.40 5.51 -1.02
N ALA A 84 -5.73 4.49 -1.80
CA ALA A 84 -4.84 3.95 -2.84
C ALA A 84 -4.58 4.98 -3.95
N GLU A 85 -5.59 5.74 -4.36
CA GLU A 85 -5.44 6.83 -5.33
C GLU A 85 -4.53 7.94 -4.80
N ALA A 86 -4.69 8.33 -3.53
CA ALA A 86 -3.84 9.32 -2.88
C ALA A 86 -2.38 8.83 -2.73
N CYS A 87 -2.20 7.56 -2.37
CA CYS A 87 -0.89 6.92 -2.33
C CYS A 87 -0.21 6.98 -3.70
N TYR A 88 -0.90 6.51 -4.75
CA TYR A 88 -0.37 6.54 -6.11
C TYR A 88 -0.02 7.96 -6.57
N ALA A 89 -0.88 8.95 -6.31
CA ALA A 89 -0.62 10.34 -6.65
C ALA A 89 0.65 10.85 -5.96
N ARG A 90 0.79 10.60 -4.65
CA ARG A 90 1.97 11.03 -3.89
C ARG A 90 3.26 10.38 -4.38
N LEU A 91 3.21 9.11 -4.77
CA LEU A 91 4.34 8.37 -5.34
C LEU A 91 4.72 8.85 -6.74
N MET A 92 3.78 9.43 -7.49
CA MET A 92 4.07 10.05 -8.78
C MET A 92 4.73 11.42 -8.59
N ASP A 93 4.22 12.24 -7.68
CA ASP A 93 4.81 13.55 -7.38
C ASP A 93 6.27 13.40 -6.89
N SER A 94 6.54 12.42 -6.03
CA SER A 94 7.88 12.18 -5.48
C SER A 94 8.92 11.66 -6.47
N LYS A 95 8.54 11.40 -7.73
CA LYS A 95 9.47 11.03 -8.80
C LYS A 95 9.92 12.21 -9.63
N GLU A 96 9.18 13.31 -9.56
CA GLU A 96 9.50 14.56 -10.27
C GLU A 96 10.49 15.42 -9.46
N ASP A 97 10.66 15.11 -8.17
CA ASP A 97 11.65 15.66 -7.24
C ASP A 97 13.01 14.93 -7.32
#